data_AF-A0A3N1IPT4-F1
#
_entry.id   AF-A0A3N1IPT4-F1
#
_cell.length_a   1.000
_cell.length_b   1.000
_cell.length_c   1.000
_cell.angle_alpha   90.00
_cell.angle_beta   90.00
_cell.angle_gamma   90.00
#
_symmetry.space_group_name_H-M   'P 1'
#
loop_
_entity.id
_entity.type
_entity.pdbx_description
1 polymer ?
#
loop_
_entity_poly.entity_id
_entity_poly.type
_entity_poly.pdbx_seq_one_letter_code
_entity_poly.pdbx_strand_id
1 'polypeptide(L)'
;MVITLLVGLLVGWSYSAGYKKADSAWQLRWTQRDLADTTATLERTAAERKEEQRRQQKTDEEQKHADQLLEQARSDAADADRAADGLRNQLTQLRNQLAGSEASRISTVTTASKAKNEASILLTQLLSESDEMAGRYAKEADDNYIAGNTCERVYDEVTEKK
;
A
#
# COMPACT_ATOMS: atom_id res chain seq x y z
N MET A 1 -51.89 -8.23 72.39
CA MET A 1 -51.56 -8.97 71.15
C MET A 1 -52.25 -8.42 69.90
N VAL A 2 -53.54 -8.05 69.93
CA VAL A 2 -54.24 -7.52 68.73
C VAL A 2 -53.72 -6.15 68.29
N ILE A 3 -53.51 -5.21 69.23
CA ILE A 3 -53.02 -3.86 68.92
C ILE A 3 -51.63 -3.88 68.27
N THR A 4 -50.72 -4.73 68.77
CA THR A 4 -49.37 -4.86 68.21
C THR A 4 -49.36 -5.44 66.79
N LEU A 5 -50.30 -6.33 66.47
CA LEU A 5 -50.45 -6.87 65.10
C LEU A 5 -50.99 -5.81 64.12
N LEU A 6 -51.94 -4.98 64.56
CA LEU A 6 -52.49 -3.89 63.74
C LEU A 6 -51.43 -2.82 63.44
N VAL A 7 -50.61 -2.46 64.43
CA VAL A 7 -49.49 -1.53 64.23
C VAL A 7 -48.48 -2.11 63.24
N GLY A 8 -48.13 -3.39 63.37
CA GLY A 8 -47.22 -4.07 62.45
C GLY A 8 -47.72 -4.07 60.99
N LEU A 9 -49.01 -4.33 60.78
CA LEU A 9 -49.63 -4.29 59.44
C LEU A 9 -49.62 -2.89 58.83
N LEU A 10 -49.93 -1.84 59.61
CA LEU A 10 -49.89 -0.45 59.14
C LEU A 10 -48.48 0.00 58.77
N VAL A 11 -47.49 -0.34 59.60
CA VAL A 11 -46.07 -0.04 59.31
C VAL A 11 -45.62 -0.81 58.06
N GLY A 12 -45.94 -2.10 57.94
CA GLY A 12 -45.61 -2.90 56.76
C GLY A 12 -46.26 -2.37 55.48
N TRP A 13 -47.54 -1.98 55.54
CA TRP A 13 -48.25 -1.43 54.39
C TRP A 13 -47.65 -0.09 53.94
N SER A 14 -47.45 0.85 54.87
CA SER A 14 -46.85 2.15 54.57
C SER A 14 -45.42 2.04 54.04
N TYR A 15 -44.60 1.17 54.62
CA TYR A 15 -43.26 0.86 54.11
C TYR A 15 -43.32 0.30 52.68
N SER A 16 -44.18 -0.69 52.42
CA SER A 16 -44.28 -1.33 51.10
C SER A 16 -44.76 -0.36 50.01
N ALA A 17 -45.68 0.54 50.33
CA ALA A 17 -46.19 1.55 49.42
C ALA A 17 -45.09 2.60 49.10
N GLY A 18 -44.35 3.03 50.13
CA GLY A 18 -43.19 3.91 49.96
C GLY A 18 -42.08 3.27 49.13
N TYR A 19 -41.74 2.02 49.43
CA TYR A 19 -40.74 1.24 48.70
C TYR A 19 -41.09 1.11 47.22
N LYS A 20 -42.32 0.70 46.88
CA LYS A 20 -42.76 0.55 45.47
C LYS A 20 -42.70 1.86 44.68
N LYS A 21 -43.02 2.99 45.31
CA LYS A 21 -42.91 4.32 44.69
C LYS A 21 -41.47 4.74 44.48
N ALA A 22 -40.60 4.49 45.46
CA ALA A 22 -39.17 4.77 45.35
C ALA A 22 -38.53 3.86 44.28
N ASP A 23 -38.84 2.57 44.29
CA ASP A 23 -38.33 1.58 43.34
C ASP A 23 -38.70 1.94 41.90
N SER A 24 -39.97 2.26 41.61
CA SER A 24 -40.37 2.67 40.25
C SER A 24 -39.72 3.99 39.81
N ALA A 25 -39.58 4.96 40.72
CA ALA A 25 -38.88 6.21 40.43
C ALA A 25 -37.38 5.98 40.16
N TRP A 26 -36.74 5.06 40.89
CA TRP A 26 -35.37 4.67 40.66
C TRP A 26 -35.21 3.90 39.34
N GLN A 27 -36.07 2.92 39.07
CA GLN A 27 -36.06 2.17 37.81
C GLN A 27 -36.18 3.10 36.60
N LEU A 28 -37.08 4.10 36.64
CA LEU A 28 -37.21 5.08 35.57
C LEU A 28 -35.93 5.92 35.38
N ARG A 29 -35.27 6.32 36.47
CA ARG A 29 -33.99 7.05 36.39
C ARG A 29 -32.89 6.18 35.78
N TRP A 30 -32.83 4.90 36.17
CA TRP A 30 -31.86 3.95 35.63
C TRP A 30 -32.09 3.70 34.14
N THR A 31 -33.33 3.46 33.71
CA THR A 31 -33.62 3.24 32.28
C THR A 31 -33.35 4.46 31.43
N GLN A 32 -33.64 5.67 31.92
CA GLN A 32 -33.28 6.91 31.24
C GLN A 32 -31.76 7.07 31.12
N ARG A 33 -31.02 6.75 32.18
CA ARG A 33 -29.56 6.79 32.19
C ARG A 33 -28.97 5.75 31.23
N ASP A 34 -29.45 4.53 31.26
CA ASP A 34 -28.99 3.45 30.38
C ASP A 34 -29.29 3.77 28.91
N LEU A 35 -30.45 4.38 28.62
CA LEU A 35 -30.76 4.88 27.28
C LEU A 35 -29.79 5.98 26.86
N ALA A 36 -29.54 6.97 27.72
CA ALA A 36 -28.58 8.04 27.42
C ALA A 36 -27.16 7.49 27.21
N ASP A 37 -26.71 6.57 28.06
CA ASP A 37 -25.39 5.93 27.97
C ASP A 37 -25.25 5.11 26.68
N THR A 38 -26.28 4.33 26.31
CA THR A 38 -26.27 3.54 25.07
C THR A 38 -26.32 4.41 23.83
N THR A 39 -27.15 5.46 23.80
CA THR A 39 -27.18 6.42 22.70
C THR A 39 -25.82 7.12 22.54
N ALA A 40 -25.24 7.62 23.63
CA ALA A 40 -23.92 8.26 23.59
C ALA A 40 -22.83 7.29 23.10
N THR A 41 -22.89 6.01 23.48
CA THR A 41 -21.96 4.98 23.01
C THR A 41 -22.12 4.70 21.52
N LEU A 42 -23.37 4.59 21.04
CA LEU A 42 -23.66 4.39 19.62
C LEU A 42 -23.18 5.56 18.77
N GLU A 43 -23.43 6.79 19.20
CA GLU A 43 -22.97 8.00 18.49
C GLU A 43 -21.44 8.06 18.41
N ARG A 44 -20.74 7.80 19.53
CA ARG A 44 -19.27 7.74 19.54
C ARG A 44 -18.74 6.66 18.60
N THR A 45 -19.27 5.45 18.71
CA THR A 45 -18.86 4.33 17.85
C THR A 45 -19.11 4.65 16.38
N ALA A 46 -20.27 5.23 16.04
CA ALA A 46 -20.60 5.62 14.68
C ALA A 46 -19.64 6.69 14.14
N ALA A 47 -19.27 7.68 14.96
CA ALA A 47 -18.30 8.70 14.59
C ALA A 47 -16.89 8.12 14.37
N GLU A 48 -16.44 7.25 15.27
CA GLU A 48 -15.15 6.55 15.15
C GLU A 48 -15.10 5.67 13.90
N ARG A 49 -16.14 4.87 13.64
CA ARG A 49 -16.26 4.04 12.44
C ARG A 49 -16.26 4.86 11.15
N LYS A 50 -16.91 6.03 11.16
CA LYS A 50 -16.92 6.93 10.01
C LYS A 50 -15.51 7.46 9.71
N GLU A 51 -14.74 7.81 10.74
CA GLU A 51 -13.37 8.26 10.58
C GLU A 51 -12.44 7.12 10.13
N GLU A 52 -12.60 5.91 10.67
CA GLU A 52 -11.89 4.71 10.19
C GLU A 52 -12.17 4.46 8.70
N GLN A 53 -13.45 4.49 8.31
CA GLN A 53 -13.85 4.30 6.91
C GLN A 53 -13.29 5.39 6.00
N ARG A 54 -13.26 6.64 6.45
CA ARG A 54 -12.65 7.74 5.69
C ARG A 54 -11.16 7.45 5.45
N ARG A 55 -10.41 7.09 6.50
CA ARG A 55 -8.98 6.76 6.38
C ARG A 55 -8.74 5.56 5.49
N GLN A 56 -9.54 4.50 5.62
CA GLN A 56 -9.43 3.32 4.78
C GLN A 56 -9.65 3.66 3.31
N GLN A 57 -10.71 4.42 2.99
CA GLN A 57 -10.99 4.84 1.61
C GLN A 57 -9.82 5.64 1.02
N LYS A 58 -9.20 6.52 1.81
CA LYS A 58 -8.02 7.28 1.40
C LYS A 58 -6.81 6.40 1.14
N THR A 59 -6.53 5.46 2.04
CA THR A 59 -5.47 4.48 1.82
C THR A 59 -5.73 3.63 0.57
N ASP A 60 -6.97 3.20 0.33
CA ASP A 60 -7.34 2.39 -0.84
C ASP A 60 -7.19 3.16 -2.16
N GLU A 61 -7.54 4.45 -2.17
CA GLU A 61 -7.33 5.35 -3.32
C GLU A 61 -5.83 5.44 -3.68
N GLU A 62 -4.98 5.66 -2.66
CA GLU A 62 -3.54 5.79 -2.84
C GLU A 62 -2.87 4.46 -3.21
N GLN A 63 -3.33 3.34 -2.65
CA GLN A 63 -2.87 2.01 -3.03
C GLN A 63 -3.18 1.72 -4.50
N LYS A 64 -4.39 2.07 -4.97
CA LYS A 64 -4.76 1.90 -6.38
C LYS A 64 -3.89 2.76 -7.31
N HIS A 65 -3.55 3.97 -6.89
CA HIS A 65 -2.62 4.82 -7.63
C HIS A 65 -1.21 4.22 -7.68
N ALA A 66 -0.72 3.65 -6.57
CA ALA A 66 0.55 2.93 -6.52
C ALA A 66 0.58 1.74 -7.49
N ASP A 67 -0.50 0.94 -7.52
CA ASP A 67 -0.64 -0.20 -8.42
C ASP A 67 -0.58 0.23 -9.90
N GLN A 68 -1.16 1.40 -10.24
CA GLN A 68 -1.08 1.97 -11.59
C GLN A 68 0.35 2.37 -11.96
N LEU A 69 1.07 3.01 -11.03
CA LEU A 69 2.48 3.37 -11.25
C LEU A 69 3.37 2.13 -11.41
N LEU A 70 3.13 1.07 -10.63
CA LEU A 70 3.85 -0.19 -10.77
C LEU A 70 3.61 -0.85 -12.12
N GLU A 71 2.36 -0.84 -12.60
CA GLU A 71 2.05 -1.38 -13.92
C GLU A 71 2.71 -0.56 -15.04
N GLN A 72 2.71 0.77 -14.92
CA GLN A 72 3.41 1.63 -15.86
C GLN A 72 4.92 1.35 -15.86
N ALA A 73 5.57 1.31 -14.70
CA ALA A 73 7.00 1.02 -14.59
C ALA A 73 7.36 -0.36 -15.17
N ARG A 74 6.49 -1.36 -14.98
CA ARG A 74 6.65 -2.69 -15.60
C ARG A 74 6.54 -2.65 -17.12
N SER A 75 5.57 -1.88 -17.65
CA SER A 75 5.44 -1.69 -19.09
C SER A 75 6.67 -0.99 -19.67
N ASP A 76 7.14 0.06 -19.03
CA ASP A 76 8.31 0.82 -19.46
C ASP A 76 9.58 -0.04 -19.41
N ALA A 77 9.75 -0.88 -18.38
CA ALA A 77 10.82 -1.85 -18.29
C ALA A 77 10.75 -2.90 -19.42
N ALA A 78 9.55 -3.43 -19.72
CA ALA A 78 9.38 -4.40 -20.81
C ALA A 78 9.69 -3.78 -22.19
N ASP A 79 9.37 -2.50 -22.39
CA ASP A 79 9.69 -1.75 -23.60
C ASP A 79 11.20 -1.54 -23.75
N ALA A 80 11.88 -1.19 -22.64
CA ALA A 80 13.33 -1.07 -22.58
C ALA A 80 14.02 -2.42 -22.86
N ASP A 81 13.55 -3.52 -22.28
CA ASP A 81 14.08 -4.86 -22.51
C ASP A 81 13.96 -5.27 -23.98
N ARG A 82 12.81 -4.99 -24.62
CA ARG A 82 12.62 -5.25 -26.06
C ARG A 82 13.60 -4.44 -26.92
N ALA A 83 13.83 -3.18 -26.57
CA ALA A 83 14.80 -2.34 -27.27
C ALA A 83 16.24 -2.86 -27.09
N ALA A 84 16.60 -3.24 -25.86
CA ALA A 84 17.89 -3.82 -25.51
C ALA A 84 18.16 -5.12 -26.27
N ASP A 85 17.18 -6.02 -26.36
CA ASP A 85 17.29 -7.26 -27.14
C ASP A 85 17.46 -6.98 -28.63
N GLY A 86 16.71 -6.02 -29.17
CA GLY A 86 16.88 -5.55 -30.54
C GLY A 86 18.30 -5.04 -30.82
N LEU A 87 18.89 -4.30 -29.88
CA LEU A 87 20.28 -3.81 -29.96
C LEU A 87 21.29 -4.96 -29.86
N ARG A 88 21.13 -5.89 -28.90
CA ARG A 88 21.99 -7.07 -28.74
C ARG A 88 22.01 -7.94 -29.98
N ASN A 89 20.87 -8.09 -30.65
CA ASN A 89 20.76 -8.81 -31.91
C ASN A 89 21.55 -8.12 -33.05
N GLN A 90 21.41 -6.80 -33.21
CA GLN A 90 22.17 -6.03 -34.20
C GLN A 90 23.68 -6.10 -33.93
N LEU A 91 24.08 -5.99 -32.67
CA LEU A 91 25.48 -6.09 -32.25
C LEU A 91 26.05 -7.50 -32.51
N THR A 92 25.27 -8.55 -32.26
CA THR A 92 25.65 -9.93 -32.58
C THR A 92 25.82 -10.12 -34.08
N GLN A 93 24.93 -9.56 -34.89
CA GLN A 93 25.05 -9.60 -36.35
C GLN A 93 26.31 -8.89 -36.84
N LEU A 94 26.61 -7.70 -36.30
CA LEU A 94 27.83 -6.95 -36.62
C LEU A 94 29.09 -7.74 -36.24
N ARG A 95 29.10 -8.36 -35.05
CA ARG A 95 30.21 -9.23 -34.61
C ARG A 95 30.44 -10.38 -35.59
N ASN A 96 29.38 -11.04 -36.02
CA ASN A 96 29.45 -12.15 -36.96
C ASN A 96 29.96 -11.70 -38.35
N GLN A 97 29.53 -10.52 -38.82
CA GLN A 97 30.02 -9.94 -40.07
C GLN A 97 31.52 -9.62 -40.03
N LEU A 98 31.99 -9.01 -38.93
CA LEU A 98 33.41 -8.70 -38.74
C LEU A 98 34.26 -9.97 -38.70
N ALA A 99 33.83 -10.99 -37.95
CA ALA A 99 34.50 -12.29 -37.87
C ALA A 99 34.54 -13.02 -39.22
N GLY A 100 33.45 -12.99 -40.00
CA GLY A 100 33.40 -13.57 -41.34
C GLY A 100 34.26 -12.83 -42.37
N SER A 101 34.41 -11.50 -42.24
CA SER A 101 35.25 -10.70 -43.14
C SER A 101 36.75 -11.00 -43.01
N GLU A 102 37.21 -11.35 -41.81
CA GLU A 102 38.58 -11.80 -41.55
C GLU A 102 38.86 -13.16 -42.22
N ALA A 103 37.92 -14.12 -42.14
CA ALA A 103 38.06 -15.44 -42.76
C ALA A 103 38.15 -15.36 -44.30
N SER A 104 37.53 -14.36 -44.92
CA SER A 104 37.57 -14.15 -46.38
C SER A 104 38.78 -13.33 -46.85
N ARG A 105 39.42 -12.55 -45.97
CA ARG A 105 40.58 -11.68 -46.26
C ARG A 105 41.93 -12.30 -45.87
N ILE A 106 42.08 -13.62 -46.04
CA ILE A 106 43.39 -14.29 -45.99
C ILE A 106 44.18 -13.96 -47.27
N SER A 107 44.49 -12.69 -47.44
CA SER A 107 45.61 -12.14 -48.21
C SER A 107 45.81 -10.70 -47.72
N THR A 108 46.89 -10.54 -46.95
CA THR A 108 47.63 -9.29 -46.70
C THR A 108 47.00 -8.16 -45.87
N VAL A 109 45.90 -8.37 -45.13
CA VAL A 109 45.38 -7.32 -44.22
C VAL A 109 46.01 -7.39 -42.82
N THR A 110 46.54 -6.22 -42.42
CA THR A 110 47.39 -5.81 -41.29
C THR A 110 46.86 -6.06 -39.87
N THR A 111 47.78 -6.27 -38.91
CA THR A 111 47.59 -6.35 -37.45
C THR A 111 46.68 -5.27 -36.85
N ALA A 112 46.62 -4.09 -37.48
CA ALA A 112 45.75 -2.98 -37.10
C ALA A 112 44.24 -3.32 -37.26
N SER A 113 43.87 -4.11 -38.27
CA SER A 113 42.48 -4.55 -38.50
C SER A 113 42.01 -5.54 -37.42
N LYS A 114 42.91 -6.43 -36.98
CA LYS A 114 42.66 -7.36 -35.87
C LYS A 114 42.44 -6.63 -34.54
N ALA A 115 43.31 -5.69 -34.20
CA ALA A 115 43.18 -4.89 -32.98
C ALA A 115 41.87 -4.06 -32.95
N LYS A 116 41.46 -3.52 -34.11
CA LYS A 116 40.17 -2.80 -34.23
C LYS A 116 38.97 -3.72 -34.00
N ASN A 117 39.03 -4.96 -34.47
CA ASN A 117 37.95 -5.95 -34.27
C ASN A 117 37.85 -6.37 -32.79
N GLU A 118 38.97 -6.65 -32.13
CA GLU A 118 38.99 -7.00 -30.69
C GLU A 118 38.44 -5.84 -29.83
N ALA A 119 38.81 -4.60 -30.12
CA ALA A 119 38.25 -3.43 -29.45
C ALA A 119 36.73 -3.30 -29.64
N SER A 120 36.23 -3.58 -30.86
CA SER A 120 34.80 -3.51 -31.17
C SER A 120 33.99 -4.58 -30.43
N ILE A 121 34.55 -5.78 -30.27
CA ILE A 121 33.95 -6.88 -29.50
C ILE A 121 33.85 -6.49 -28.01
N LEU A 122 34.93 -5.96 -27.43
CA LEU A 122 34.94 -5.52 -26.03
C LEU A 122 33.93 -4.40 -25.76
N LEU A 123 33.88 -3.37 -26.62
CA LEU A 123 32.91 -2.28 -26.48
C LEU A 123 31.46 -2.77 -26.57
N THR A 124 31.21 -3.76 -27.43
CA THR A 124 29.90 -4.40 -27.57
C THR A 124 29.49 -5.14 -26.29
N GLN A 125 30.42 -5.91 -25.71
CA GLN A 125 30.17 -6.62 -24.46
C GLN A 125 29.94 -5.64 -23.30
N LEU A 126 30.80 -4.62 -23.17
CA LEU A 126 30.68 -3.59 -22.13
C LEU A 126 29.35 -2.85 -22.24
N LEU A 127 28.90 -2.51 -23.45
CA LEU A 127 27.61 -1.87 -23.67
C LEU A 127 26.46 -2.76 -23.20
N SER A 128 26.50 -4.06 -23.51
CA SER A 128 25.47 -5.01 -23.06
C SER A 128 25.44 -5.16 -21.55
N GLU A 129 26.59 -5.27 -20.89
CA GLU A 129 26.68 -5.39 -19.43
C GLU A 129 26.24 -4.09 -18.72
N SER A 130 26.59 -2.93 -19.29
CA SER A 130 26.19 -1.63 -18.78
C SER A 130 24.67 -1.42 -18.88
N ASP A 131 24.07 -1.82 -19.99
CA ASP A 131 22.63 -1.76 -20.22
C ASP A 131 21.86 -2.67 -19.26
N GLU A 132 22.33 -3.91 -19.06
CA GLU A 132 21.74 -4.83 -18.07
C GLU A 132 21.80 -4.25 -16.65
N MET A 133 22.94 -3.68 -16.25
CA MET A 133 23.07 -3.03 -14.95
C MET A 133 22.15 -1.82 -14.82
N ALA A 134 22.06 -0.98 -15.85
CA ALA A 134 21.16 0.17 -15.85
C ALA A 134 19.70 -0.26 -15.66
N GLY A 135 19.26 -1.33 -16.33
CA GLY A 135 17.92 -1.89 -16.16
C GLY A 135 17.65 -2.37 -14.73
N ARG A 136 18.60 -3.05 -14.09
CA ARG A 136 18.47 -3.46 -12.68
C ARG A 136 18.34 -2.27 -11.73
N TYR A 137 19.16 -1.24 -11.92
CA TYR A 137 19.08 -0.04 -11.09
C TYR A 137 17.80 0.75 -11.33
N ALA A 138 17.34 0.86 -12.58
CA ALA A 138 16.08 1.52 -12.91
C ALA A 138 14.91 0.81 -12.20
N LYS A 139 14.84 -0.52 -12.29
CA LYS A 139 13.82 -1.31 -11.60
C LYS A 139 13.80 -1.07 -10.09
N GLU A 140 14.95 -1.14 -9.44
CA GLU A 140 15.06 -0.92 -8.00
C GLU A 140 14.69 0.52 -7.62
N ALA A 141 15.09 1.50 -8.44
CA ALA A 141 14.74 2.90 -8.22
C ALA A 141 13.23 3.14 -8.35
N ASP A 142 12.58 2.56 -9.36
CA ASP A 142 11.14 2.67 -9.57
C ASP A 142 10.35 2.01 -8.44
N ASP A 143 10.72 0.79 -8.05
CA ASP A 143 10.08 0.05 -6.95
C ASP A 143 10.18 0.83 -5.63
N ASN A 144 11.36 1.38 -5.30
CA ASN A 144 11.58 2.19 -4.10
C ASN A 144 10.86 3.55 -4.17
N TYR A 145 10.90 4.22 -5.32
CA TYR A 145 10.23 5.49 -5.53
C TYR A 145 8.72 5.35 -5.34
N ILE A 146 8.11 4.34 -5.95
CA ILE A 146 6.67 4.11 -5.85
C ILE A 146 6.29 3.78 -4.40
N ALA A 147 7.06 2.92 -3.72
CA ALA A 147 6.81 2.60 -2.31
C ALA A 147 6.91 3.84 -1.40
N GLY A 148 7.97 4.64 -1.57
CA GLY A 148 8.18 5.87 -0.79
C GLY A 148 7.09 6.92 -1.04
N ASN A 149 6.82 7.23 -2.31
CA ASN A 149 5.78 8.17 -2.71
C ASN A 149 4.39 7.73 -2.20
N THR A 150 4.08 6.43 -2.23
CA THR A 150 2.80 5.93 -1.70
C THR A 150 2.73 6.10 -0.18
N CYS A 151 3.82 5.84 0.54
CA CYS A 151 3.87 6.01 1.99
C CYS A 151 3.61 7.47 2.40
N GLU A 152 4.29 8.42 1.73
CA GLU A 152 4.11 9.86 1.97
C GLU A 152 2.67 10.30 1.69
N ARG A 153 2.12 9.90 0.53
CA ARG A 153 0.75 10.27 0.14
C ARG A 153 -0.32 9.68 1.06
N VAL A 154 -0.19 8.42 1.46
CA VAL A 154 -1.10 7.81 2.45
C VAL A 154 -1.02 8.57 3.76
N TYR A 155 0.17 8.91 4.23
CA TYR A 155 0.35 9.68 5.46
C TYR A 155 -0.35 11.04 5.38
N ASP A 156 -0.15 11.78 4.28
CA ASP A 156 -0.79 13.08 4.08
C ASP A 156 -2.33 12.96 4.07
N GLU A 157 -2.89 12.02 3.32
CA GLU A 157 -4.35 11.86 3.20
C GLU A 157 -5.03 11.39 4.51
N VAL A 158 -4.35 10.59 5.35
CA VAL A 158 -4.92 10.14 6.64
C VAL A 158 -4.70 11.14 7.77
N THR A 159 -3.70 12.02 7.67
CA THR A 159 -3.37 13.01 8.71
C THR A 159 -3.95 14.40 8.43
N GLU A 160 -4.21 14.77 7.17
CA GLU A 160 -4.90 16.00 6.83
C GLU A 160 -6.32 16.00 7.41
N LYS A 161 -6.56 16.92 8.35
CA LYS A 161 -7.91 17.26 8.79
C LYS A 161 -8.50 18.23 7.78
N LYS A 162 -9.33 17.74 6.86
CA LYS A 162 -10.25 18.60 6.10
C LYS A 162 -11.39 19.09 6.98
#